data_AF-L0NLC5-F1
#
_entry.id   AF-L0NLC5-F1
#
_cell.length_a   1.000
_cell.length_b   1.000
_cell.length_c   1.000
_cell.angle_alpha   90.00
_cell.angle_beta   90.00
_cell.angle_gamma   90.00
#
_symmetry.space_group_name_H-M   'P 1'
#
loop_
_entity.id
_entity.type
_entity.pdbx_description
1 polymer ?
#
loop_
_entity_poly.entity_id
_entity_poly.type
_entity_poly.pdbx_seq_one_letter_code
_entity_poly.pdbx_strand_id
1 'polypeptide(L)'
;MPIASRATYCRWVQNALTALGPSTPKTVYDWIRKNEAVPAADLSGLTSDGENLFEKEVRFARWQLRQEGTIISPKRGIWVLK
;
A
#
# COMPACT_ATOMS: atom_id res chain seq x y z
N MET A 1 -2.49 9.52 18.46
CA MET A 1 -1.74 8.41 17.83
C MET A 1 -1.25 8.91 16.49
N PRO A 2 0.05 8.84 16.18
CA PRO A 2 0.56 9.30 14.90
C PRO A 2 0.08 8.38 13.75
N ILE A 3 -0.27 9.00 12.63
CA ILE A 3 -0.54 8.36 11.34
C ILE A 3 0.81 7.89 10.77
N ALA A 4 0.84 6.74 10.09
CA ALA A 4 2.05 6.27 9.44
C ALA A 4 2.55 7.26 8.36
N SER A 5 3.87 7.38 8.22
CA SER A 5 4.46 8.26 7.21
C SER A 5 4.29 7.67 5.80
N ARG A 6 4.27 8.52 4.77
CA ARG A 6 4.22 8.06 3.36
C ARG A 6 5.39 7.14 2.98
N ALA A 7 6.58 7.42 3.52
CA ALA A 7 7.75 6.56 3.33
C ALA A 7 7.53 5.15 3.92
N THR A 8 6.85 5.08 5.08
CA THR A 8 6.45 3.81 5.71
C THR A 8 5.51 3.02 4.79
N TYR A 9 4.51 3.67 4.21
CA TYR A 9 3.58 3.03 3.26
C TYR A 9 4.30 2.50 2.01
N CYS A 10 5.23 3.27 1.43
CA CYS A 10 6.05 2.81 0.30
C CYS A 10 6.85 1.55 0.66
N ARG A 11 7.49 1.53 1.83
CA ARG A 11 8.23 0.37 2.33
C ARG A 11 7.32 -0.85 2.50
N TRP A 12 6.14 -0.69 3.08
CA TRP A 12 5.17 -1.79 3.24
C TRP A 12 4.71 -2.38 1.91
N VAL A 13 4.46 -1.55 0.90
CA VAL A 13 4.10 -2.02 -0.44
C VAL A 13 5.25 -2.81 -1.07
N GLN A 14 6.48 -2.32 -0.95
CA GLN A 14 7.66 -3.05 -1.46
C GLN A 14 7.85 -4.38 -0.73
N ASN A 15 7.76 -4.40 0.60
CA ASN A 15 7.85 -5.63 1.40
C ASN A 15 6.78 -6.65 0.98
N ALA A 16 5.53 -6.20 0.84
CA ALA A 16 4.42 -7.04 0.42
C ALA A 16 4.66 -7.65 -0.97
N LEU A 17 5.08 -6.86 -1.94
CA LEU A 17 5.37 -7.34 -3.29
C LEU A 17 6.63 -8.20 -3.36
N THR A 18 7.61 -7.97 -2.49
CA THR A 18 8.80 -8.84 -2.36
C THR A 18 8.41 -10.21 -1.82
N ALA A 19 7.50 -10.26 -0.84
CA ALA A 19 7.07 -11.51 -0.23
C ALA A 19 6.03 -12.28 -1.08
N LEU A 20 5.10 -11.57 -1.72
CA LEU A 20 4.01 -12.16 -2.49
C LEU A 20 4.33 -12.35 -3.98
N GLY A 21 5.29 -11.59 -4.52
CA GLY A 21 5.47 -11.45 -5.95
C GLY A 21 4.32 -10.65 -6.61
N PRO A 22 4.08 -10.84 -7.93
CA PRO A 22 3.02 -10.17 -8.67
C PRO A 22 1.64 -10.33 -8.03
N SER A 23 1.07 -9.24 -7.51
CA SER A 23 -0.12 -9.32 -6.65
C SER A 23 -1.14 -8.22 -6.90
N THR A 24 -2.39 -8.47 -6.49
CA THR A 24 -3.47 -7.49 -6.59
C THR A 24 -3.43 -6.48 -5.43
N PRO A 25 -4.01 -5.28 -5.58
CA PRO A 25 -4.14 -4.31 -4.48
C PRO A 25 -4.72 -4.92 -3.22
N LYS A 26 -5.79 -5.74 -3.36
CA LYS A 26 -6.44 -6.40 -2.24
C LYS A 26 -5.48 -7.33 -1.49
N THR A 27 -4.71 -8.15 -2.22
CA THR A 27 -3.71 -9.04 -1.63
C THR A 27 -2.64 -8.26 -0.89
N VAL A 28 -2.18 -7.14 -1.45
CA VAL A 28 -1.20 -6.24 -0.81
C VAL A 28 -1.77 -5.64 0.47
N TYR A 29 -3.02 -5.15 0.45
CA TYR A 29 -3.68 -4.61 1.65
C TYR A 29 -3.79 -5.66 2.76
N ASP A 30 -4.25 -6.85 2.40
CA ASP A 30 -4.40 -7.95 3.35
C ASP A 30 -3.05 -8.40 3.93
N TRP A 31 -1.98 -8.39 3.14
CA TRP A 31 -0.64 -8.72 3.62
C TRP A 31 -0.10 -7.65 4.56
N ILE A 32 -0.22 -6.36 4.22
CA ILE A 32 0.23 -5.26 5.06
C ILE A 32 -0.52 -5.27 6.40
N ARG A 33 -1.85 -5.47 6.38
CA ARG A 33 -2.66 -5.58 7.60
C ARG A 33 -2.25 -6.75 8.51
N LYS A 34 -1.71 -7.83 7.94
CA LYS A 34 -1.33 -9.03 8.68
C LYS A 34 0.12 -9.03 9.16
N ASN A 35 1.03 -8.41 8.41
CA ASN A 35 2.47 -8.54 8.64
C ASN A 35 3.12 -7.25 9.17
N GLU A 36 2.50 -6.09 8.92
CA GLU A 36 3.07 -4.80 9.30
C GLU A 36 2.29 -4.18 10.47
N ALA A 37 3.00 -3.42 11.29
CA ALA A 37 2.42 -2.72 12.44
C ALA A 37 1.68 -1.44 11.98
N VAL A 38 0.54 -1.62 11.31
CA VAL A 38 -0.30 -0.50 10.86
C VAL A 38 -1.00 0.13 12.06
N PRO A 39 -0.84 1.46 12.30
CA PRO A 39 -1.54 2.13 13.37
C PRO A 39 -3.07 1.97 13.26
N ALA A 40 -3.74 1.74 14.39
CA ALA A 40 -5.20 1.62 14.41
C ALA A 40 -5.89 2.87 13.83
N ALA A 41 -5.30 4.05 14.03
CA ALA A 41 -5.79 5.32 13.48
C ALA A 41 -5.83 5.34 11.94
N ASP A 42 -4.91 4.64 11.27
CA ASP A 42 -4.91 4.51 9.81
C ASP A 42 -5.98 3.52 9.32
N LEU A 43 -6.17 2.43 10.06
CA LEU A 43 -7.14 1.38 9.73
C LEU A 43 -8.59 1.81 9.97
N SER A 44 -8.84 2.55 11.04
CA SER A 44 -10.17 3.11 11.39
C SER A 44 -10.39 4.50 10.82
N GLY A 45 -9.35 5.11 10.25
CA GLY A 45 -9.42 6.45 9.66
C GLY A 45 -10.28 6.44 8.41
N LEU A 46 -11.27 7.30 8.36
CA LEU A 46 -12.01 7.62 7.16
C LEU A 46 -11.55 8.98 6.65
N THR A 47 -11.40 9.09 5.34
CA THR A 47 -11.17 10.38 4.68
C THR A 47 -12.46 11.18 4.67
N SER A 48 -12.37 12.48 4.36
CA SER A 48 -13.55 13.35 4.20
C SER A 48 -14.56 12.83 3.17
N ASP A 49 -14.12 11.97 2.25
CA ASP A 49 -14.93 11.36 1.19
C ASP A 49 -15.55 10.01 1.61
N GLY A 50 -15.31 9.55 2.85
CA GLY A 50 -15.79 8.27 3.38
C GLY A 50 -14.97 7.05 2.94
N GLU A 51 -13.86 7.24 2.23
CA GLU A 51 -12.93 6.15 1.90
C GLU A 51 -12.02 5.83 3.10
N ASN A 52 -11.55 4.57 3.18
CA ASN A 52 -10.57 4.19 4.20
C ASN A 52 -9.22 4.88 3.94
N LEU A 53 -8.71 5.57 4.96
CA LEU A 53 -7.45 6.32 4.91
C LEU A 53 -6.28 5.41 4.51
N PHE A 54 -6.18 4.24 5.14
CA PHE A 54 -5.15 3.24 4.83
C PHE A 54 -5.17 2.85 3.34
N GLU A 55 -6.32 2.53 2.77
CA GLU A 55 -6.40 2.11 1.37
C GLU A 55 -6.08 3.26 0.40
N LYS A 56 -6.39 4.50 0.77
CA LYS A 56 -5.97 5.70 0.04
C LYS A 56 -4.46 5.89 0.07
N GLU A 57 -3.84 5.82 1.24
CA GLU A 57 -2.39 5.99 1.40
C GLU A 57 -1.61 4.87 0.70
N VAL A 58 -2.07 3.61 0.76
CA VAL A 58 -1.42 2.51 0.03
C VAL A 58 -1.54 2.69 -1.49
N ARG A 59 -2.68 3.15 -2.01
CA ARG A 59 -2.82 3.51 -3.44
C ARG A 59 -1.87 4.64 -3.82
N PHE A 60 -1.73 5.65 -2.96
CA PHE A 60 -0.81 6.76 -3.18
C PHE A 60 0.65 6.30 -3.19
N ALA A 61 1.05 5.47 -2.23
CA ALA A 61 2.38 4.86 -2.17
C ALA A 61 2.70 4.08 -3.45
N ARG A 62 1.76 3.27 -3.96
CA ARG A 62 1.92 2.59 -5.25
C ARG A 62 2.09 3.57 -6.41
N TRP A 63 1.32 4.65 -6.45
CA TRP A 63 1.46 5.68 -7.48
C TRP A 63 2.86 6.31 -7.43
N GLN A 64 3.35 6.65 -6.24
CA GLN A 64 4.69 7.21 -6.05
C GLN A 64 5.78 6.22 -6.50
N LEU A 65 5.73 4.97 -6.06
CA LEU A 65 6.67 3.93 -6.47
C LEU A 65 6.66 3.66 -7.98
N ARG A 66 5.52 3.86 -8.64
CA ARG A 66 5.43 3.79 -10.11
C ARG A 66 6.10 4.99 -10.78
N GLN A 67 5.96 6.20 -10.22
CA GLN A 67 6.67 7.38 -10.74
C GLN A 67 8.18 7.24 -10.61
N GLU A 68 8.65 6.63 -9.52
CA GLU A 68 10.06 6.32 -9.29
C GLU A 68 10.58 5.15 -10.16
N GLY A 69 9.69 4.45 -10.88
CA GLY A 69 10.05 3.30 -11.71
C GLY A 69 10.31 2.00 -10.93
N THR A 70 9.99 1.96 -9.64
CA THR A 70 10.16 0.81 -8.74
C THR A 70 9.08 -0.24 -8.93
N ILE A 71 7.84 0.18 -9.26
CA ILE A 71 6.72 -0.73 -9.53
C ILE A 71 6.25 -0.59 -10.98
N ILE A 72 6.05 -1.74 -11.62
CA ILE A 72 5.37 -1.85 -12.92
C ILE A 72 3.98 -2.48 -12.76
N SER A 73 3.13 -2.28 -13.75
CA SER A 73 1.78 -2.87 -13.79
C SER A 73 1.60 -3.57 -15.13
N PRO A 74 2.03 -4.84 -15.25
CA PRO A 74 1.97 -5.58 -16.51
C PRO A 74 0.52 -5.85 -16.96
N LYS A 75 -0.42 -5.89 -16.00
CA LYS A 75 -1.85 -6.04 -16.24
C LYS A 75 -2.63 -5.13 -15.31
N ARG A 76 -3.83 -4.68 -15.75
CA ARG A 76 -4.75 -3.92 -14.90
C ARG A 76 -5.01 -4.69 -13.60
N GLY A 77 -4.75 -4.05 -12.47
CA GLY A 77 -4.97 -4.62 -11.14
C GLY A 77 -3.87 -5.55 -10.63
N ILE A 78 -2.74 -5.70 -11.34
CA ILE A 78 -1.57 -6.44 -10.85
C ILE A 78 -0.40 -5.48 -10.66
N TRP A 79 0.21 -5.54 -9.48
CA TRP A 79 1.38 -4.74 -9.08
C TRP A 79 2.58 -5.67 -8.98
N VAL A 80 3.71 -5.22 -9.55
CA VAL A 80 4.94 -6.00 -9.61
C VAL A 80 6.11 -5.08 -9.36
N LEU A 81 7.08 -5.52 -8.55
CA LEU A 81 8.36 -4.82 -8.42
C LEU A 81 9.15 -5.01 -9.73
N LYS A 82 9.73 -3.93 -10.22
CA LYS A 82 10.55 -3.95 -11.45
C LYS A 82 11.80 -4.80 -11.26
#